data_AF-A0A1G2Z2U9-F1
#
_entry.id   AF-A0A1G2Z2U9-F1
#
_cell.length_a   1.000
_cell.length_b   1.000
_cell.length_c   1.000
_cell.angle_alpha   90.00
_cell.angle_beta   90.00
_cell.angle_gamma   90.00
#
_symmetry.space_group_name_H-M   'P 1'
#
loop_
_entity.id
_entity.type
_entity.pdbx_description
1 polymer ?
#
loop_
_entity_poly.entity_id
_entity_poly.type
_entity_poly.pdbx_seq_one_letter_code
_entity_poly.pdbx_strand_id
1 'polypeptide(L)' 'MKKTFDAVAFMRKRREELSRAYAGLSAEQIGEQVRRALKHEPLWRRHSRKRTPSPSKKETGGRR' A
#
# COMPACT_ATOMS: atom_id res chain seq x y z
N MET A 1 32.11 -13.47 15.82
CA MET A 1 30.94 -14.01 15.09
C MET A 1 30.11 -12.84 14.55
N LYS A 2 29.95 -12.71 13.22
CA LYS A 2 29.04 -11.71 12.63
C LYS A 2 27.62 -12.28 12.68
N LYS A 3 26.71 -11.66 13.43
CA LYS A 3 25.28 -11.99 13.38
C LYS A 3 24.70 -11.38 12.11
N THR A 4 24.45 -12.20 11.10
CA THR A 4 23.74 -11.77 9.89
C THR A 4 22.24 -11.80 10.14
N PHE A 5 21.58 -10.69 9.84
CA PHE A 5 20.12 -10.64 9.88
C PHE A 5 19.57 -11.47 8.71
N ASP A 6 18.87 -12.55 9.03
CA ASP A 6 18.18 -13.35 8.05
C ASP A 6 16.81 -12.72 7.75
N ALA A 7 16.78 -11.95 6.67
CA ALA A 7 15.56 -11.31 6.19
C ALA A 7 14.48 -12.33 5.83
N VAL A 8 14.84 -13.53 5.36
CA VAL A 8 13.88 -14.57 4.97
C VAL A 8 13.24 -15.19 6.20
N ALA A 9 14.04 -15.54 7.21
CA ALA A 9 13.52 -16.03 8.49
C ALA A 9 12.61 -15.00 9.17
N PHE A 10 12.99 -13.71 9.13
CA PHE A 10 12.17 -12.62 9.65
C PHE A 10 10.83 -12.51 8.91
N MET A 11 10.85 -12.46 7.58
CA MET A 11 9.64 -12.33 6.76
C MET A 11 8.72 -13.55 6.90
N ARG A 12 9.29 -14.76 7.04
CA ARG A 12 8.54 -15.99 7.31
C ARG A 12 7.81 -15.92 8.65
N LYS A 13 8.52 -15.52 9.72
CA LYS A 13 7.91 -15.32 11.04
C LYS A 13 6.81 -14.28 11.02
N ARG A 14 7.04 -13.15 10.34
CA ARG A 14 6.02 -12.08 10.19
C ARG A 14 4.79 -12.57 9.44
N ARG A 15 4.97 -13.38 8.39
CA ARG A 15 3.85 -13.99 7.66
C ARG A 15 3.04 -14.94 8.55
N GLU A 16 3.69 -15.77 9.34
CA GLU A 16 3.01 -16.71 10.26
C GLU A 16 2.25 -15.97 11.37
N GLU A 17 2.85 -14.92 11.95
CA GLU A 17 2.19 -14.04 12.93
C GLU A 17 0.94 -13.39 12.35
N LEU A 18 1.04 -12.83 11.15
CA LEU A 18 -0.11 -12.23 10.44
C LEU A 18 -1.16 -13.30 10.11
N SER A 19 -0.74 -14.47 9.61
CA SER A 19 -1.66 -15.56 9.29
C SER A 19 -2.44 -16.06 10.52
N ARG A 20 -1.83 -16.02 11.71
CA ARG A 20 -2.51 -16.36 12.98
C ARG A 20 -3.42 -15.24 13.45
N ALA A 21 -2.95 -13.98 13.41
CA ALA A 21 -3.75 -12.82 13.82
C ALA A 21 -4.99 -12.62 12.94
N TYR A 22 -4.91 -13.02 11.67
CA TYR A 22 -5.99 -12.96 10.69
C TYR A 22 -6.68 -14.30 10.43
N ALA A 23 -6.37 -15.34 11.21
CA ALA A 23 -7.06 -16.63 11.11
C ALA A 23 -8.55 -16.42 11.47
N GLY A 24 -9.43 -16.62 10.48
CA GLY A 24 -10.87 -16.40 10.64
C GLY A 24 -11.40 -15.06 10.09
N LEU A 25 -10.53 -14.18 9.59
CA LEU A 25 -10.93 -13.00 8.82
C LEU A 25 -10.94 -13.34 7.33
N SER A 26 -11.97 -12.90 6.61
CA SER A 26 -12.03 -13.07 5.16
C SER A 26 -10.95 -12.24 4.48
N ALA A 27 -10.51 -12.65 3.28
CA ALA A 27 -9.54 -11.89 2.50
C ALA A 27 -9.98 -10.43 2.26
N GLU A 28 -11.28 -10.19 2.19
CA GLU A 28 -11.88 -8.86 2.03
C GLU A 28 -11.71 -7.99 3.28
N GLN A 29 -11.90 -8.56 4.48
CA GLN A 29 -11.72 -7.86 5.75
C GLN A 29 -10.25 -7.51 5.99
N ILE A 30 -9.34 -8.42 5.64
CA ILE A 30 -7.89 -8.18 5.67
C ILE A 30 -7.54 -7.05 4.71
N GLY A 31 -8.05 -7.09 3.47
CA GLY A 31 -7.84 -6.05 2.47
C GLY A 31 -8.37 -4.68 2.90
N GLU A 32 -9.50 -4.62 3.60
CA GLU A 32 -10.04 -3.38 4.13
C GLU A 32 -9.19 -2.81 5.27
N GLN A 33 -8.73 -3.64 6.22
CA GLN A 33 -7.82 -3.20 7.27
C GLN A 33 -6.50 -2.66 6.69
N VAL A 34 -5.92 -3.37 5.72
CA VAL A 34 -4.69 -2.93 5.05
C VAL A 34 -4.91 -1.59 4.34
N ARG A 35 -6.02 -1.42 3.61
CA ARG A 35 -6.37 -0.13 2.99
C ARG A 35 -6.55 0.99 4.01
N ARG A 36 -7.16 0.73 5.16
CA ARG A 36 -7.33 1.73 6.23
C ARG A 36 -5.98 2.11 6.84
N ALA A 37 -5.14 1.14 7.18
CA ALA A 37 -3.80 1.40 7.73
C ALA A 37 -2.94 2.21 6.74
N LEU A 38 -2.97 1.86 5.46
CA LEU A 38 -2.19 2.54 4.42
C LEU A 38 -2.71 3.96 4.11
N LYS A 39 -4.01 4.25 4.23
CA LYS A 39 -4.56 5.60 3.99
C LYS A 39 -3.93 6.68 4.87
N HIS A 40 -3.51 6.32 6.08
CA HIS A 40 -2.89 7.25 7.03
C HIS A 40 -1.37 7.32 6.89
N GLU A 41 -0.77 6.46 6.08
CA GLU A 41 0.68 6.41 5.92
C GLU A 41 1.17 7.52 4.96
N PRO A 42 2.23 8.29 5.31
CA PRO A 42 2.72 9.39 4.49
C PRO A 42 3.19 8.96 3.09
N LEU A 43 3.77 7.76 2.99
CA LEU A 43 4.27 7.20 1.74
C LEU A 43 3.13 6.87 0.76
N TRP A 44 1.98 6.43 1.28
CA TRP A 44 0.79 6.12 0.48
C TRP A 44 0.13 7.39 -0.09
N ARG A 45 0.12 8.50 0.66
CA ARG A 45 -0.36 9.81 0.18
C ARG A 45 0.46 10.34 -1.00
N ARG A 46 1.77 10.07 -1.03
CA ARG A 46 2.63 10.51 -2.14
C ARG A 46 2.35 9.74 -3.42
N HIS A 47 2.01 8.45 -3.30
CA HIS A 47 1.71 7.60 -4.46
C HIS A 47 0.30 7.85 -5.02
N SER A 48 -0.70 8.10 -4.18
CA SER A 48 -2.07 8.41 -4.63
C SER A 48 -2.17 9.73 -5.40
N ARG A 49 -1.37 10.75 -5.03
CA ARG A 49 -1.28 12.02 -5.76
C ARG A 49 -0.72 11.90 -7.17
N LYS A 50 0.09 10.87 -7.46
CA LYS A 50 0.67 10.65 -8.80
C LYS A 50 -0.28 9.92 -9.77
N ARG A 51 -1.41 9.39 -9.28
CA ARG A 51 -2.38 8.62 -10.10
C ARG A 51 -3.66 9.38 -10.46
N THR A 52 -3.79 10.66 -10.11
CA THR A 52 -4.81 11.49 -10.74
C THR A 52 -4.28 11.92 -12.11
N PRO A 53 -4.84 11.47 -13.24
CA PRO A 53 -4.60 12.18 -14.49
C PRO A 53 -5.13 13.59 -14.25
N SER A 54 -4.23 14.56 -14.26
CA SER A 54 -4.62 15.97 -14.24
C SER A 54 -5.58 16.16 -15.41
N PRO A 55 -6.79 16.72 -15.21
CA PRO A 55 -7.64 17.06 -16.35
C PRO A 55 -6.89 18.14 -17.11
N SER A 56 -6.28 17.74 -18.23
CA SER A 56 -5.65 18.63 -19.18
C SER A 56 -6.73 19.57 -19.72
N LYS A 57 -6.90 20.73 -19.07
CA LYS A 57 -7.56 21.88 -19.68
C LYS A 57 -6.69 22.29 -20.86
N LYS A 58 -6.96 21.74 -22.04
CA LYS A 58 -6.57 22.38 -23.29
C LYS A 58 -7.82 23.01 -23.88
N GLU A 59 -7.94 24.28 -23.51
CA GLU A 59 -8.92 25.25 -23.91
C GLU A 59 -9.02 25.33 -25.44
N THR A 60 -10.23 25.17 -25.93
CA THR A 60 -10.62 25.40 -27.32
C THR A 60 -10.64 26.90 -27.58
N GLY A 61 -9.65 27.43 -28.30
CA GLY A 61 -9.68 28.75 -28.93
C GLY A 61 -8.92 28.62 -30.26
N GLY A 62 -9.49 28.86 -31.43
CA GLY A 62 -10.43 29.93 -31.77
C GLY A 62 -9.65 31.06 -32.42
N ARG A 63 -9.64 31.08 -33.77
CA ARG A 63 -9.38 32.24 -34.66
C ARG A 63 -7.93 32.76 -34.75
N ARG A 64 -7.30 32.54 -35.91
CA ARG A 64 -7.02 33.57 -36.93
C ARG A 64 -6.62 32.91 -38.24
#